data_AF-A0A0C3QNI2-F1
#
_entry.id   AF-A0A0C3QNI2-F1
#
_cell.length_a   1.000
_cell.length_b   1.000
_cell.length_c   1.000
_cell.angle_alpha   90.00
_cell.angle_beta   90.00
_cell.angle_gamma   90.00
#
_symmetry.space_group_name_H-M   'P 1'
#
loop_
_entity.id
_entity.type
_entity.pdbx_description
1 polymer ?
#
loop_
_entity_poly.entity_id
_entity_poly.type
_entity_poly.pdbx_seq_one_letter_code
_entity_poly.pdbx_strand_id
1 'polypeptide(L)'
;MEAGSSVFRDMFGTCDDLPPTSEKSGGAGLDSQSSSMEIHEGTEIFGLFLGLLHSDPTEMSKSTEANKSEGGAAPSDDWDTRTQGTMDVESTEVANHSLPSLIPLPILRPLLDLADKYDISPSYLEALHDHLKRNAPESPLEVYSLATQLELPSVASAASSFLLSRPMATYTTEEVERYFPTIRSYHLLVRLQAYRKMKLRDVLSKEVLFPHDYGKCSRHGDEASKLWQEHRDEVCTRITPSLNVVGEMAELRKAPRFHKCDTCIKGLSAAIDMLQYKVNKVPWSLERVPEKLTEWEERAMKRQG
;
A
#
# COMPACT_ATOMS: atom_id res chain seq x y z
N MET A 1 22.17 10.12 16.68
CA MET A 1 22.49 11.15 15.67
C MET A 1 23.64 10.76 14.75
N GLU A 2 24.89 10.62 15.22
CA GLU A 2 26.04 10.30 14.33
C GLU A 2 25.92 8.98 13.56
N ALA A 3 25.34 7.96 14.18
CA ALA A 3 25.06 6.69 13.51
C ALA A 3 23.92 6.80 12.47
N GLY A 4 23.09 7.84 12.58
CA GLY A 4 21.88 8.01 11.77
C GLY A 4 22.06 8.93 10.56
N SER A 5 23.09 9.76 10.50
CA SER A 5 23.35 10.67 9.37
C SER A 5 24.85 10.92 9.22
N SER A 6 25.37 10.71 8.01
CA SER A 6 26.78 10.97 7.68
C SER A 6 27.07 12.48 7.75
N VAL A 7 26.15 13.29 7.26
CA VAL A 7 26.25 14.76 7.24
C VAL A 7 26.34 15.30 8.66
N PHE A 8 25.48 14.86 9.58
CA PHE A 8 25.59 15.31 10.98
C PHE A 8 26.88 14.84 11.64
N ARG A 9 27.32 13.60 11.38
CA ARG A 9 28.60 13.12 11.89
C ARG A 9 29.76 14.00 11.42
N ASP A 10 29.78 14.40 10.15
CA ASP A 10 30.85 15.23 9.60
C ASP A 10 30.76 16.67 10.12
N MET A 11 29.54 17.19 10.30
CA MET A 11 29.30 18.54 10.83
C MET A 11 29.71 18.67 12.30
N PHE A 12 29.42 17.67 13.13
CA PHE A 12 29.72 17.71 14.57
C PHE A 12 31.08 17.07 14.92
N GLY A 13 31.61 16.17 14.10
CA GLY A 13 32.88 15.49 14.37
C GLY A 13 34.10 16.41 14.38
N THR A 14 34.03 17.57 13.71
CA THR A 14 35.11 18.57 13.75
C THR A 14 35.25 19.28 15.10
N CYS A 15 34.24 19.17 15.97
CA CYS A 15 34.27 19.78 17.30
C CYS A 15 35.05 18.95 18.34
N ASP A 16 35.17 17.64 18.13
CA ASP A 16 35.76 16.72 19.12
C ASP A 16 37.29 16.56 18.98
N ASP A 17 37.85 16.92 17.82
CA ASP A 17 39.29 16.77 17.52
C ASP A 17 40.16 17.95 17.97
N LEU A 18 39.61 18.93 18.70
CA LEU A 18 40.44 19.98 19.28
C LEU A 18 41.34 19.36 20.37
N PRO A 19 42.67 19.36 20.18
CA PRO A 19 43.58 18.79 21.17
C PRO A 19 43.34 19.49 22.51
N PRO A 20 43.32 18.76 23.64
CA PRO A 20 43.16 19.37 24.95
C PRO A 20 44.26 20.41 25.11
N THR A 21 43.88 21.69 25.02
CA THR A 21 44.82 22.80 25.09
C THR A 21 45.38 22.77 26.50
N SER A 22 46.62 22.26 26.62
CA SER A 22 47.29 22.15 27.92
C SER A 22 47.42 23.56 28.49
N GLU A 23 46.69 23.81 29.57
CA GLU A 23 46.67 25.04 30.32
C GLU A 23 48.09 25.47 30.67
N LYS A 24 48.50 26.64 30.17
CA LYS A 24 49.45 27.56 30.83
C LYS A 24 49.58 28.85 30.02
N SER A 25 48.67 29.79 30.24
CA SER A 25 49.06 31.15 30.65
C SER A 25 47.80 31.99 30.89
N GLY A 26 47.69 32.52 32.10
CA GLY A 26 46.63 33.45 32.47
C GLY A 26 46.64 34.72 31.61
N GLY A 27 45.46 35.16 31.22
CA GLY A 27 45.28 36.38 30.44
C GLY A 27 43.85 36.53 29.99
N ALA A 28 43.06 37.19 30.84
CA ALA A 28 41.72 37.74 30.65
C ALA A 28 41.10 37.75 29.24
N GLY A 29 39.85 37.26 29.15
CA GLY A 29 38.86 37.72 28.18
C GLY A 29 38.80 36.92 26.87
N LEU A 30 38.41 35.65 26.95
CA LEU A 30 37.96 34.91 25.77
C LEU A 30 36.44 34.86 25.79
N ASP A 31 35.84 35.69 24.94
CA ASP A 31 34.44 35.62 24.58
C ASP A 31 34.14 34.20 24.12
N SER A 32 33.32 33.46 24.86
CA SER A 32 32.71 32.21 24.39
C SER A 32 31.87 32.56 23.17
N GLN A 33 32.48 32.54 21.99
CA GLN A 33 31.77 32.58 20.73
C GLN A 33 31.00 31.27 20.65
N SER A 34 29.75 31.32 21.09
CA SER A 34 28.78 30.28 20.78
C SER A 34 28.72 30.20 19.25
N SER A 35 29.36 29.18 18.69
CA SER A 35 29.24 28.88 17.27
C SER A 35 27.81 28.42 17.02
N SER A 36 26.92 29.37 16.75
CA SER A 36 25.55 29.08 16.33
C SER A 36 25.58 28.72 14.84
N MET A 37 25.08 27.53 14.51
CA MET A 37 24.89 27.15 13.12
C MET A 37 23.48 27.52 12.68
N GLU A 38 23.37 28.24 11.57
CA GLU A 38 22.07 28.55 10.97
C GLU A 38 21.56 27.35 10.16
N ILE A 39 20.35 26.91 10.48
CA ILE A 39 19.61 25.83 9.82
C ILE A 39 18.38 26.47 9.17
N HIS A 40 18.14 26.21 7.89
CA HIS A 40 17.10 26.89 7.09
C HIS A 40 15.75 26.19 7.17
N GLU A 41 15.71 24.99 7.71
CA GLU A 41 14.56 24.15 7.89
C GLU A 41 13.60 24.73 8.93
N GLY A 42 12.30 24.55 8.73
CA GLY A 42 11.30 24.92 9.73
C GLY A 42 11.51 24.15 11.03
N THR A 43 11.55 24.87 12.16
CA THR A 43 11.88 24.33 13.49
C THR A 43 11.06 23.11 13.88
N GLU A 44 9.78 23.06 13.50
CA GLU A 44 8.87 21.95 13.82
C GLU A 44 9.25 20.65 13.08
N ILE A 45 9.39 20.72 11.75
CA ILE A 45 9.75 19.55 10.94
C ILE A 45 11.16 19.08 11.28
N PHE A 46 12.08 20.02 11.46
CA PHE A 46 13.45 19.70 11.85
C PHE A 46 13.51 19.10 13.26
N GLY A 47 12.71 19.58 14.21
CA GLY A 47 12.58 18.99 15.55
C GLY A 47 12.07 17.55 15.50
N LEU A 48 11.04 17.27 14.69
CA LEU A 48 10.55 15.91 14.45
C LEU A 48 11.61 15.02 13.81
N PHE A 49 12.35 15.56 12.85
CA PHE A 49 13.46 14.88 12.18
C PHE A 49 14.58 14.48 13.14
N LEU A 50 14.98 15.39 14.04
CA LEU A 50 15.95 15.07 15.09
C LEU A 50 15.38 14.02 16.06
N GLY A 51 14.11 14.15 16.45
CA GLY A 51 13.42 13.14 17.27
C GLY A 51 13.45 11.74 16.64
N LEU A 52 13.27 11.65 15.33
CA LEU A 52 13.42 10.41 14.56
C LEU A 52 14.84 9.84 14.67
N LEU A 53 15.87 10.66 14.49
CA LEU A 53 17.28 10.26 14.59
C LEU A 53 17.74 9.90 16.01
N HIS A 54 16.93 10.23 17.02
CA HIS A 54 17.14 9.82 18.41
C HIS A 54 16.40 8.55 18.79
N SER A 55 15.41 8.14 18.00
CA SER A 55 14.64 6.91 18.23
C SER A 55 15.36 5.69 17.64
N ASP A 56 15.11 4.50 18.17
CA ASP A 56 15.58 3.26 17.55
C ASP A 56 14.75 3.00 16.27
N PRO A 57 15.37 2.83 15.09
CA PRO A 57 14.64 2.59 13.84
C PRO A 57 13.76 1.34 13.91
N THR A 58 14.15 0.34 14.72
CA THR A 58 13.35 -0.87 14.91
C THR A 58 12.08 -0.60 15.71
N GLU A 59 12.07 0.36 16.62
CA GLU A 59 10.87 0.73 17.39
C GLU A 59 9.83 1.42 16.51
N MET A 60 10.29 2.22 15.53
CA MET A 60 9.41 2.86 14.55
C MET A 60 8.64 1.82 13.72
N SER A 61 9.31 0.75 13.29
CA SER A 61 8.67 -0.35 12.55
C SER A 61 7.80 -1.24 13.45
N LYS A 62 8.21 -1.50 14.72
CA LYS A 62 7.58 -2.46 15.64
C LYS A 62 6.28 -1.99 16.30
N SER A 63 6.02 -0.69 16.40
CA SER A 63 4.82 -0.11 17.04
C SER A 63 3.47 -0.63 16.48
N THR A 64 3.50 -1.50 15.48
CA THR A 64 2.35 -2.00 14.72
C THR A 64 2.09 -3.50 14.89
N GLU A 65 3.05 -4.31 15.36
CA GLU A 65 2.82 -5.75 15.56
C GLU A 65 2.05 -6.07 16.85
N ALA A 66 2.15 -5.20 17.86
CA ALA A 66 1.47 -5.37 19.15
C ALA A 66 -0.07 -5.35 19.07
N ASN A 67 -0.64 -4.85 17.96
CA ASN A 67 -2.09 -4.88 17.73
C ASN A 67 -2.56 -6.06 16.86
N LYS A 68 -1.68 -6.97 16.44
CA LYS A 68 -2.01 -8.15 15.63
C LYS A 68 -1.97 -9.48 16.39
N SER A 69 -1.55 -9.49 17.65
CA SER A 69 -1.43 -10.70 18.46
C SER A 69 -2.64 -10.94 19.38
N GLU A 70 -3.86 -10.97 18.82
CA GLU A 70 -5.05 -11.54 19.47
C GLU A 70 -6.14 -11.74 18.41
N GLY A 71 -6.06 -12.84 17.64
CA GLY A 71 -7.10 -13.19 16.66
C GLY A 71 -6.60 -13.82 15.36
N GLY A 72 -5.98 -15.00 15.46
CA GLY A 72 -5.71 -15.83 14.28
C GLY A 72 -7.01 -16.40 13.71
N ALA A 73 -7.64 -15.67 12.79
CA ALA A 73 -8.63 -16.18 11.83
C ALA A 73 -8.48 -15.41 10.52
N ALA A 74 -8.72 -16.10 9.40
CA ALA A 74 -8.58 -15.61 8.03
C ALA A 74 -9.24 -14.23 7.79
N PRO A 75 -8.79 -13.45 6.77
CA PRO A 75 -9.33 -12.12 6.51
C PRO A 75 -10.82 -12.21 6.14
N SER A 76 -11.66 -11.69 7.03
CA SER A 76 -13.09 -11.48 6.83
C SER A 76 -13.29 -10.21 6.01
N ASP A 77 -14.07 -10.31 4.94
CA ASP A 77 -14.57 -9.22 4.10
C ASP A 77 -15.53 -8.33 4.89
N ASP A 78 -15.02 -7.36 5.67
CA ASP A 78 -15.86 -6.33 6.28
C ASP A 78 -15.10 -4.99 6.32
N TRP A 79 -15.34 -4.15 5.30
CA TRP A 79 -14.68 -2.85 5.12
C TRP A 79 -15.57 -1.66 5.46
N ASP A 80 -16.76 -1.89 6.04
CA ASP A 80 -17.76 -0.85 6.24
C ASP A 80 -18.06 -0.60 7.72
N THR A 81 -17.18 0.13 8.41
CA THR A 81 -17.55 0.87 9.63
C THR A 81 -16.56 1.99 9.93
N ARG A 82 -16.91 3.19 9.48
CA ARG A 82 -16.20 4.44 9.79
C ARG A 82 -16.88 5.15 10.96
N THR A 83 -16.39 4.94 12.18
CA THR A 83 -16.80 5.70 13.37
C THR A 83 -16.09 7.05 13.43
N GLN A 84 -16.87 8.14 13.39
CA GLN A 84 -16.43 9.50 13.70
C GLN A 84 -16.27 9.66 15.22
N GLY A 85 -15.05 9.92 15.68
CA GLY A 85 -14.74 10.32 17.06
C GLY A 85 -14.41 11.80 17.12
N THR A 86 -15.09 12.51 18.03
CA THR A 86 -14.93 13.93 18.34
C THR A 86 -13.61 14.18 19.07
N MET A 87 -12.87 15.20 18.63
CA MET A 87 -11.63 15.69 19.27
C MET A 87 -11.96 16.77 20.30
N ASP A 88 -11.69 16.49 21.57
CA ASP A 88 -11.40 17.50 22.59
C ASP A 88 -9.91 17.41 22.92
N VAL A 89 -9.14 18.48 22.71
CA VAL A 89 -7.82 18.65 23.34
C VAL A 89 -7.57 20.13 23.63
N GLU A 90 -7.51 20.45 24.92
CA GLU A 90 -6.74 21.55 25.46
C GLU A 90 -5.74 20.96 26.47
N SER A 91 -4.44 21.16 26.25
CA SER A 91 -3.45 21.59 27.25
C SER A 91 -2.03 21.28 26.81
N THR A 92 -1.19 22.29 26.98
CA THR A 92 0.21 22.38 26.61
C THR A 92 1.08 21.95 27.79
N GLU A 93 1.73 20.78 27.70
CA GLU A 93 2.80 20.37 28.60
C GLU A 93 4.03 19.93 27.80
N VAL A 94 5.21 20.23 28.33
CA VAL A 94 6.53 20.15 27.69
C VAL A 94 6.78 18.77 27.08
N ALA A 95 6.88 18.73 25.75
CA ALA A 95 6.75 17.54 24.94
C ALA A 95 7.95 16.59 25.04
N ASN A 96 7.78 15.50 25.78
CA ASN A 96 8.38 14.24 25.35
C ASN A 96 7.71 13.88 24.02
N HIS A 97 8.36 14.20 22.89
CA HIS A 97 7.88 13.88 21.55
C HIS A 97 7.94 12.36 21.31
N SER A 98 7.07 11.59 21.96
CA SER A 98 6.80 10.22 21.55
C SER A 98 6.21 10.28 20.14
N LEU A 99 6.91 9.71 19.17
CA LEU A 99 6.46 9.73 17.77
C LEU A 99 5.08 9.05 17.67
N PRO A 100 4.13 9.65 16.92
CA PRO A 100 2.84 9.01 16.67
C PRO A 100 3.04 7.65 15.98
N SER A 101 2.17 6.67 16.29
CA SER A 101 2.23 5.31 15.73
C SER A 101 2.24 5.29 14.18
N LEU A 102 1.68 6.32 13.56
CA LEU A 102 1.75 6.56 12.12
C LEU A 102 2.07 8.04 11.86
N ILE A 103 3.16 8.31 11.14
CA ILE A 103 3.49 9.65 10.67
C ILE A 103 2.51 10.03 9.54
N PRO A 104 1.73 11.13 9.68
CA PRO A 104 0.82 11.59 8.64
C PRO A 104 1.55 11.99 7.37
N LEU A 105 0.95 11.71 6.21
CA LEU A 105 1.54 11.98 4.90
C LEU A 105 2.02 13.44 4.67
N PRO A 106 1.31 14.49 5.13
CA PRO A 106 1.77 15.88 4.97
C PRO A 106 3.09 16.19 5.69
N ILE A 107 3.39 15.48 6.78
CA ILE A 107 4.64 15.61 7.55
C ILE A 107 5.71 14.70 6.96
N LEU A 108 5.31 13.51 6.49
CA LEU A 108 6.21 12.51 5.97
C LEU A 108 6.97 12.97 4.73
N ARG A 109 6.35 13.75 3.85
CA ARG A 109 7.01 14.26 2.65
C ARG A 109 8.20 15.18 2.96
N PRO A 110 8.06 16.25 3.76
CA PRO A 110 9.20 17.03 4.24
C PRO A 110 10.28 16.19 4.93
N LEU A 111 9.88 15.18 5.72
CA LEU A 111 10.85 14.31 6.39
C LEU A 111 11.68 13.47 5.42
N LEU A 112 11.07 12.98 4.33
CA LEU A 112 11.77 12.28 3.26
C LEU A 112 12.73 13.21 2.50
N ASP A 113 12.32 14.46 2.25
CA ASP A 113 13.18 15.47 1.63
C ASP A 113 14.40 15.79 2.53
N LEU A 114 14.20 15.90 3.85
CA LEU A 114 15.30 16.06 4.81
C LEU A 114 16.17 14.80 4.89
N ALA A 115 15.57 13.62 4.75
CA ALA A 115 16.31 12.36 4.81
C ALA A 115 17.33 12.23 3.68
N ASP A 116 16.94 12.66 2.48
CA ASP A 116 17.83 12.79 1.33
C ASP A 116 18.89 13.88 1.58
N LYS A 117 18.48 15.07 2.03
CA LYS A 117 19.38 16.21 2.27
C LYS A 117 20.50 15.92 3.28
N TYR A 118 20.18 15.19 4.35
CA TYR A 118 21.12 14.90 5.44
C TYR A 118 21.73 13.49 5.35
N ASP A 119 21.56 12.78 4.23
CA ASP A 119 22.12 11.44 3.99
C ASP A 119 21.89 10.50 5.18
N ILE A 120 20.62 10.28 5.52
CA ILE A 120 20.25 9.40 6.63
C ILE A 120 20.62 7.95 6.33
N SER A 121 21.05 7.21 7.34
CA SER A 121 21.32 5.78 7.24
C SER A 121 20.11 4.98 6.71
N PRO A 122 20.32 3.92 5.92
CA PRO A 122 19.25 3.15 5.29
C PRO A 122 18.17 2.61 6.24
N SER A 123 18.51 2.27 7.49
CA SER A 123 17.54 1.71 8.45
C SER A 123 16.44 2.69 8.85
N TYR A 124 16.75 3.97 8.99
CA TYR A 124 15.73 5.00 9.27
C TYR A 124 14.92 5.32 8.02
N LEU A 125 15.58 5.34 6.85
CA LEU A 125 14.90 5.55 5.57
C LEU A 125 13.89 4.44 5.29
N GLU A 126 14.23 3.18 5.56
CA GLU A 126 13.32 2.03 5.50
C GLU A 126 12.11 2.22 6.44
N ALA A 127 12.33 2.70 7.67
CA ALA A 127 11.24 2.99 8.59
C ALA A 127 10.30 4.11 8.07
N LEU A 128 10.84 5.16 7.45
CA LEU A 128 10.05 6.20 6.78
C LEU A 128 9.26 5.64 5.58
N HIS A 129 9.86 4.75 4.79
CA HIS A 129 9.17 4.07 3.68
C HIS A 129 8.03 3.16 4.18
N ASP A 130 8.20 2.50 5.32
CA ASP A 130 7.14 1.72 5.97
C ASP A 130 5.97 2.61 6.39
N HIS A 131 6.25 3.77 6.99
CA HIS A 131 5.20 4.76 7.28
C HIS A 131 4.51 5.25 6.01
N LEU A 132 5.25 5.49 4.92
CA LEU A 132 4.68 5.90 3.63
C LEU A 132 3.73 4.83 3.10
N LYS A 133 4.15 3.57 3.12
CA LYS A 133 3.35 2.42 2.71
C LYS A 133 2.09 2.25 3.57
N ARG A 134 2.16 2.53 4.88
CA ARG A 134 1.01 2.44 5.80
C ARG A 134 -0.03 3.54 5.57
N ASN A 135 0.35 4.67 4.96
CA ASN A 135 -0.60 5.71 4.55
C ASN A 135 -1.37 5.32 3.26
N ALA A 136 -0.98 4.25 2.56
CA ALA A 136 -1.58 3.88 1.28
C ALA A 136 -3.10 3.61 1.31
N PRO A 137 -3.69 2.98 2.33
CA PRO A 137 -5.15 2.76 2.36
C PRO A 137 -5.96 4.05 2.40
N GLU A 138 -5.46 5.09 3.09
CA GLU A 138 -6.15 6.37 3.26
C GLU A 138 -5.90 7.31 2.07
N SER A 139 -4.66 7.37 1.59
CA SER A 139 -4.23 8.29 0.53
C SER A 139 -3.48 7.57 -0.60
N PRO A 140 -4.10 6.60 -1.29
CA PRO A 140 -3.40 5.70 -2.20
C PRO A 140 -2.77 6.42 -3.40
N LEU A 141 -3.42 7.47 -3.90
CA LEU A 141 -2.97 8.22 -5.07
C LEU A 141 -1.72 9.05 -4.77
N GLU A 142 -1.71 9.73 -3.62
CA GLU A 142 -0.60 10.56 -3.18
C GLU A 142 0.59 9.69 -2.76
N VAL A 143 0.35 8.59 -2.05
CA VAL A 143 1.41 7.62 -1.71
C VAL A 143 2.01 7.00 -2.97
N TYR A 144 1.18 6.59 -3.94
CA TYR A 144 1.67 6.07 -5.21
C TYR A 144 2.53 7.11 -5.94
N SER A 145 2.04 8.36 -6.03
CA SER A 145 2.77 9.48 -6.61
C SER A 145 4.15 9.63 -6.01
N LEU A 146 4.21 9.81 -4.69
CA LEU A 146 5.44 10.09 -3.97
C LEU A 146 6.41 8.90 -4.09
N ALA A 147 5.92 7.67 -3.95
CA ALA A 147 6.73 6.48 -4.14
C ALA A 147 7.29 6.36 -5.56
N THR A 148 6.57 6.80 -6.60
CA THR A 148 7.12 6.83 -7.97
C THR A 148 8.15 7.94 -8.17
N GLN A 149 8.04 9.07 -7.49
CA GLN A 149 9.02 10.17 -7.54
C GLN A 149 10.33 9.77 -6.86
N LEU A 150 10.22 9.06 -5.73
CA LEU A 150 11.36 8.57 -4.94
C LEU A 150 11.91 7.22 -5.41
N GLU A 151 11.44 6.71 -6.56
CA GLU A 151 11.85 5.41 -7.12
C GLU A 151 11.71 4.23 -6.14
N LEU A 152 10.61 4.18 -5.39
CA LEU A 152 10.29 3.15 -4.40
C LEU A 152 9.29 2.12 -4.98
N PRO A 153 9.72 1.16 -5.81
CA PRO A 153 8.83 0.26 -6.52
C PRO A 153 7.95 -0.56 -5.59
N SER A 154 8.46 -1.02 -4.45
CA SER A 154 7.71 -1.83 -3.48
C SER A 154 6.55 -1.06 -2.83
N VAL A 155 6.76 0.23 -2.52
CA VAL A 155 5.73 1.11 -1.95
C VAL A 155 4.72 1.51 -3.01
N ALA A 156 5.17 1.86 -4.23
CA ALA A 156 4.29 2.16 -5.35
C ALA A 156 3.43 0.94 -5.73
N SER A 157 4.03 -0.26 -5.73
CA SER A 157 3.37 -1.55 -5.94
C SER A 157 2.27 -1.79 -4.89
N ALA A 158 2.55 -1.55 -3.62
CA ALA A 158 1.55 -1.66 -2.54
C ALA A 158 0.44 -0.60 -2.65
N ALA A 159 0.77 0.66 -2.95
CA ALA A 159 -0.24 1.71 -3.12
C ALA A 159 -1.15 1.45 -4.33
N SER A 160 -0.59 0.90 -5.41
CA SER A 160 -1.34 0.60 -6.64
C SER A 160 -2.47 -0.40 -6.43
N SER A 161 -2.39 -1.32 -5.44
CA SER A 161 -3.47 -2.27 -5.17
C SER A 161 -4.72 -1.59 -4.61
N PHE A 162 -4.56 -0.51 -3.84
CA PHE A 162 -5.68 0.27 -3.30
C PHE A 162 -6.36 1.13 -4.39
N LEU A 163 -5.61 1.49 -5.45
CA LEU A 163 -6.13 2.21 -6.61
C LEU A 163 -6.93 1.32 -7.57
N LEU A 164 -7.07 0.03 -7.31
CA LEU A 164 -7.92 -0.85 -8.13
C LEU A 164 -9.42 -0.60 -7.93
N SER A 165 -9.80 -0.05 -6.77
CA SER A 165 -11.19 0.22 -6.38
C SER A 165 -11.84 1.31 -7.24
N ARG A 166 -11.08 2.36 -7.58
CA ARG A 166 -11.53 3.52 -8.34
C ARG A 166 -10.91 3.53 -9.74
N PRO A 167 -11.70 3.41 -10.83
CA PRO A 167 -11.16 3.46 -12.19
C PRO A 167 -10.43 4.78 -12.46
N MET A 168 -9.30 4.72 -13.16
CA MET A 168 -8.50 5.92 -13.47
C MET A 168 -9.28 7.01 -14.22
N ALA A 169 -10.28 6.61 -15.01
CA ALA A 169 -11.15 7.54 -15.74
C ALA A 169 -12.09 8.39 -14.85
N THR A 170 -12.18 8.08 -13.55
CA THR A 170 -13.02 8.84 -12.61
C THR A 170 -12.27 9.95 -11.87
N TYR A 171 -10.96 10.05 -12.04
CA TYR A 171 -10.17 11.15 -11.48
C TYR A 171 -10.27 12.37 -12.41
N THR A 172 -10.31 13.56 -11.81
CA THR A 172 -10.32 14.81 -12.60
C THR A 172 -8.95 15.08 -13.19
N THR A 173 -8.89 15.94 -14.21
CA THR A 173 -7.62 16.36 -14.80
C THR A 173 -6.71 17.02 -13.76
N GLU A 174 -7.27 17.83 -12.86
CA GLU A 174 -6.53 18.49 -11.79
C GLU A 174 -5.95 17.50 -10.78
N GLU A 175 -6.70 16.45 -10.42
CA GLU A 175 -6.17 15.35 -9.58
C GLU A 175 -5.02 14.64 -10.30
N VAL A 176 -5.18 14.34 -11.59
CA VAL A 176 -4.16 13.64 -12.37
C VAL A 176 -2.89 14.49 -12.50
N GLU A 177 -3.00 15.77 -12.83
CA GLU A 177 -1.87 16.68 -12.94
C GLU A 177 -1.16 16.89 -11.60
N ARG A 178 -1.92 16.98 -10.51
CA ARG A 178 -1.36 17.17 -9.17
C ARG A 178 -0.57 15.96 -8.68
N TYR A 179 -1.08 14.75 -8.92
CA TYR A 179 -0.52 13.55 -8.32
C TYR A 179 0.29 12.68 -9.28
N PHE A 180 0.27 12.85 -10.59
CA PHE A 180 1.13 12.04 -11.46
C PHE A 180 2.35 12.84 -11.92
N PRO A 181 3.56 12.53 -11.40
CA PRO A 181 4.76 13.27 -11.80
C PRO A 181 5.11 13.03 -13.28
N THR A 182 4.71 11.88 -13.83
CA THR A 182 5.02 11.49 -15.21
C THR A 182 3.84 10.77 -15.86
N ILE A 183 3.68 10.95 -17.17
CA ILE A 183 2.73 10.19 -18.00
C ILE A 183 2.95 8.68 -17.84
N ARG A 184 4.21 8.25 -17.66
CA ARG A 184 4.58 6.85 -17.43
C ARG A 184 3.92 6.29 -16.18
N SER A 185 3.98 7.01 -15.05
CA SER A 185 3.39 6.57 -13.77
C SER A 185 1.87 6.40 -13.86
N TYR A 186 1.18 7.31 -14.55
CA TYR A 186 -0.26 7.21 -14.84
C TYR A 186 -0.58 6.02 -15.74
N HIS A 187 0.14 5.89 -16.86
CA HIS A 187 -0.07 4.81 -17.83
C HIS A 187 0.12 3.42 -17.22
N LEU A 188 1.07 3.27 -16.29
CA LEU A 188 1.28 2.01 -15.56
C LEU A 188 0.04 1.57 -14.76
N LEU A 189 -0.64 2.50 -14.08
CA LEU A 189 -1.89 2.19 -13.36
C LEU A 189 -3.03 1.83 -14.30
N VAL A 190 -3.20 2.58 -15.38
CA VAL A 190 -4.21 2.28 -16.41
C VAL A 190 -3.98 0.87 -16.97
N ARG A 191 -2.73 0.52 -17.27
CA ARG A 191 -2.34 -0.82 -17.72
C ARG A 191 -2.67 -1.89 -16.69
N LEU A 192 -2.36 -1.67 -15.40
CA LEU A 192 -2.69 -2.61 -14.32
C LEU A 192 -4.19 -2.86 -14.24
N GLN A 193 -5.01 -1.79 -14.21
CA GLN A 193 -6.46 -1.90 -14.14
C GLN A 193 -7.04 -2.65 -15.35
N ALA A 194 -6.62 -2.29 -16.56
CA ALA A 194 -7.05 -2.94 -17.78
C ALA A 194 -6.63 -4.43 -17.81
N TYR A 195 -5.38 -4.72 -17.45
CA TYR A 195 -4.85 -6.08 -17.47
C TYR A 195 -5.58 -6.98 -16.49
N ARG A 196 -5.79 -6.49 -15.27
CA ARG A 196 -6.51 -7.19 -14.24
C ARG A 196 -7.96 -7.46 -14.64
N LYS A 197 -8.68 -6.46 -15.14
CA LYS A 197 -10.06 -6.61 -15.66
C LYS A 197 -10.13 -7.69 -16.74
N MET A 198 -9.21 -7.65 -17.71
CA MET A 198 -9.12 -8.64 -18.78
C MET A 198 -8.86 -10.06 -18.23
N LYS A 199 -7.90 -10.22 -17.32
CA LYS A 199 -7.54 -11.52 -16.74
C LYS A 199 -8.63 -12.10 -15.84
N LEU A 200 -9.29 -11.28 -15.02
CA LEU A 200 -10.43 -11.72 -14.22
C LEU A 200 -11.55 -12.26 -15.12
N ARG A 201 -11.85 -11.56 -16.22
CA ARG A 201 -12.82 -12.02 -17.21
C ARG A 201 -12.39 -13.32 -17.90
N ASP A 202 -11.12 -13.42 -18.29
CA ASP A 202 -10.57 -14.62 -18.91
C ASP A 202 -10.66 -15.84 -17.97
N VAL A 203 -10.24 -15.68 -16.70
CA VAL A 203 -10.38 -16.72 -15.67
C VAL A 203 -11.83 -17.11 -15.51
N LEU A 204 -12.72 -16.15 -15.25
CA LEU A 204 -14.13 -16.42 -14.97
C LEU A 204 -14.82 -17.13 -16.14
N SER A 205 -14.64 -16.64 -17.37
CA SER A 205 -15.28 -17.19 -18.57
C SER A 205 -14.90 -18.65 -18.87
N LYS A 206 -13.70 -19.08 -18.44
CA LYS A 206 -13.20 -20.45 -18.63
C LYS A 206 -13.63 -21.41 -17.52
N GLU A 207 -14.16 -20.90 -16.41
CA GLU A 207 -14.60 -21.77 -15.32
C GLU A 207 -15.89 -22.52 -15.66
N VAL A 208 -15.88 -23.81 -15.30
CA VAL A 208 -17.01 -24.73 -15.41
C VAL A 208 -17.31 -25.32 -14.04
N LEU A 209 -18.60 -25.51 -13.73
CA LEU A 209 -19.03 -26.02 -12.43
C LEU A 209 -18.56 -27.47 -12.18
N PHE A 210 -18.66 -28.33 -13.19
CA PHE A 210 -18.26 -29.74 -13.13
C PHE A 210 -17.26 -30.07 -14.23
N PRO A 211 -15.95 -29.93 -13.99
CA PRO A 211 -14.92 -30.34 -14.94
C PRO A 211 -15.07 -31.82 -15.28
N HIS A 212 -15.22 -32.15 -16.57
CA HIS A 212 -15.42 -33.53 -17.04
C HIS A 212 -16.61 -34.26 -16.37
N ASP A 213 -17.67 -33.52 -16.00
CA ASP A 213 -18.82 -34.03 -15.24
C ASP A 213 -18.48 -34.64 -13.87
N TYR A 214 -17.25 -34.45 -13.36
CA TYR A 214 -16.86 -34.96 -12.05
C TYR A 214 -17.65 -34.27 -10.94
N GLY A 215 -18.25 -35.06 -10.05
CA GLY A 215 -19.10 -34.56 -8.96
C GLY A 215 -20.47 -34.02 -9.42
N LYS A 216 -20.85 -34.21 -10.69
CA LYS A 216 -22.15 -33.79 -11.20
C LYS A 216 -23.28 -34.58 -10.52
N CYS A 217 -24.23 -33.87 -9.95
CA CYS A 217 -25.41 -34.48 -9.36
C CYS A 217 -26.33 -35.06 -10.45
N SER A 218 -26.76 -36.31 -10.31
CA SER A 218 -27.68 -36.95 -11.25
C SER A 218 -29.05 -36.29 -11.34
N ARG A 219 -29.47 -35.56 -10.30
CA ARG A 219 -30.80 -34.92 -10.22
C ARG A 219 -30.80 -33.46 -10.67
N HIS A 220 -29.76 -32.71 -10.34
CA HIS A 220 -29.73 -31.24 -10.53
C HIS A 220 -28.53 -30.77 -11.35
N GLY A 221 -27.68 -31.67 -11.86
CA GLY A 221 -26.39 -31.31 -12.45
C GLY A 221 -26.50 -30.37 -13.65
N ASP A 222 -27.43 -30.63 -14.57
CA ASP A 222 -27.62 -29.79 -15.76
C ASP A 222 -28.17 -28.41 -15.41
N GLU A 223 -29.16 -28.39 -14.53
CA GLU A 223 -29.78 -27.16 -14.02
C GLU A 223 -28.77 -26.29 -13.24
N ALA A 224 -27.97 -26.92 -12.39
CA ALA A 224 -26.88 -26.28 -11.66
C ALA A 224 -25.83 -25.68 -12.60
N SER A 225 -25.47 -26.41 -13.67
CA SER A 225 -24.52 -25.95 -14.68
C SER A 225 -25.05 -24.75 -15.46
N LYS A 226 -26.35 -24.78 -15.80
CA LYS A 226 -27.04 -23.66 -16.45
C LYS A 226 -27.03 -22.41 -15.55
N LEU A 227 -27.45 -22.55 -14.29
CA LEU A 227 -27.49 -21.43 -13.34
C LEU A 227 -26.08 -20.85 -13.08
N TRP A 228 -25.06 -21.71 -13.00
CA TRP A 228 -23.66 -21.28 -12.92
C TRP A 228 -23.25 -20.45 -14.14
N GLN A 229 -23.56 -20.91 -15.35
CA GLN A 229 -23.24 -20.21 -16.59
C GLN A 229 -23.94 -18.85 -16.69
N GLU A 230 -25.24 -18.80 -16.38
CA GLU A 230 -26.03 -17.55 -16.40
C GLU A 230 -25.44 -16.52 -15.43
N HIS A 231 -25.15 -16.92 -14.18
CA HIS A 231 -24.57 -16.04 -13.18
C HIS A 231 -23.14 -15.61 -13.52
N ARG A 232 -22.33 -16.54 -14.03
CA ARG A 232 -20.97 -16.25 -14.52
C ARG A 232 -21.00 -15.22 -15.64
N ASP A 233 -21.92 -15.36 -16.59
CA ASP A 233 -22.05 -14.45 -17.72
C ASP A 233 -22.53 -13.06 -17.25
N GLU A 234 -23.45 -13.00 -16.28
CA GLU A 234 -23.84 -11.74 -15.63
C GLU A 234 -22.64 -11.05 -14.96
N VAL A 235 -21.92 -11.77 -14.08
CA VAL A 235 -20.74 -11.24 -13.37
C VAL A 235 -19.69 -10.76 -14.39
N CYS A 236 -19.45 -11.50 -15.47
CA CYS A 236 -18.52 -11.14 -16.55
C CYS A 236 -18.79 -9.75 -17.16
N THR A 237 -20.06 -9.32 -17.23
CA THR A 237 -20.42 -8.00 -17.78
C THR A 237 -20.02 -6.86 -16.85
N ARG A 238 -20.04 -7.10 -15.53
CA ARG A 238 -19.80 -6.08 -14.50
C ARG A 238 -18.38 -6.08 -13.92
N ILE A 239 -17.48 -6.94 -14.41
CA ILE A 239 -16.11 -7.04 -13.88
C ILE A 239 -15.41 -5.67 -13.89
N THR A 240 -15.01 -5.25 -12.69
CA THR A 240 -14.07 -4.15 -12.43
C THR A 240 -12.73 -4.73 -11.94
N PRO A 241 -11.63 -3.95 -11.94
CA PRO A 241 -10.34 -4.43 -11.45
C PRO A 241 -10.37 -4.88 -9.98
N SER A 242 -11.22 -4.28 -9.14
CA SER A 242 -11.35 -4.58 -7.72
C SER A 242 -12.41 -5.62 -7.36
N LEU A 243 -13.26 -6.04 -8.32
CA LEU A 243 -14.41 -6.88 -8.02
C LEU A 243 -13.99 -8.20 -7.35
N ASN A 244 -14.61 -8.52 -6.21
CA ASN A 244 -14.49 -9.84 -5.58
C ASN A 244 -15.32 -10.88 -6.37
N VAL A 245 -14.77 -11.32 -7.51
CA VAL A 245 -15.41 -12.30 -8.40
C VAL A 245 -15.77 -13.60 -7.67
N VAL A 246 -14.95 -14.01 -6.69
CA VAL A 246 -15.19 -15.23 -5.92
C VAL A 246 -16.41 -15.05 -5.02
N GLY A 247 -16.49 -13.93 -4.30
CA GLY A 247 -17.64 -13.56 -3.49
C GLY A 247 -18.93 -13.49 -4.31
N GLU A 248 -18.89 -12.80 -5.46
CA GLU A 248 -20.03 -12.72 -6.39
C GLU A 248 -20.51 -14.11 -6.82
N MET A 249 -19.60 -15.01 -7.20
CA MET A 249 -19.97 -16.38 -7.58
C MET A 249 -20.42 -17.23 -6.39
N ALA A 250 -19.94 -16.94 -5.18
CA ALA A 250 -20.31 -17.65 -3.96
C ALA A 250 -21.76 -17.39 -3.52
N GLU A 251 -22.38 -16.30 -3.97
CA GLU A 251 -23.79 -16.02 -3.74
C GLU A 251 -24.72 -17.12 -4.27
N LEU A 252 -24.30 -17.88 -5.28
CA LEU A 252 -25.04 -19.05 -5.76
C LEU A 252 -25.27 -20.10 -4.67
N ARG A 253 -24.45 -20.15 -3.61
CA ARG A 253 -24.64 -21.06 -2.48
C ARG A 253 -25.98 -20.81 -1.76
N LYS A 254 -26.46 -19.56 -1.80
CA LYS A 254 -27.74 -19.16 -1.19
C LYS A 254 -28.94 -19.51 -2.07
N ALA A 255 -28.73 -19.91 -3.33
CA ALA A 255 -29.86 -20.19 -4.20
C ALA A 255 -30.68 -21.40 -3.71
N PRO A 256 -32.03 -21.34 -3.77
CA PRO A 256 -32.91 -22.38 -3.24
C PRO A 256 -32.65 -23.80 -3.79
N ARG A 257 -32.01 -23.89 -4.96
CA ARG A 257 -31.74 -25.15 -5.65
C ARG A 257 -30.50 -25.87 -5.12
N PHE A 258 -29.52 -25.14 -4.59
CA PHE A 258 -28.27 -25.71 -4.10
C PHE A 258 -28.35 -26.14 -2.64
N HIS A 259 -28.97 -25.34 -1.77
CA HIS A 259 -28.90 -25.53 -0.31
C HIS A 259 -29.48 -26.85 0.23
N LYS A 260 -30.23 -27.61 -0.58
CA LYS A 260 -30.85 -28.90 -0.17
C LYS A 260 -30.12 -30.14 -0.67
N CYS A 261 -29.06 -29.99 -1.49
CA CYS A 261 -28.37 -31.12 -2.10
C CYS A 261 -26.88 -31.07 -1.81
N ASP A 262 -26.41 -31.93 -0.89
CA ASP A 262 -25.01 -31.99 -0.46
C ASP A 262 -24.03 -32.17 -1.62
N THR A 263 -24.40 -32.96 -2.64
CA THR A 263 -23.57 -33.17 -3.84
C THR A 263 -23.38 -31.86 -4.61
N CYS A 264 -24.46 -31.09 -4.82
CA CYS A 264 -24.37 -29.81 -5.52
C CYS A 264 -23.63 -28.76 -4.69
N ILE A 265 -23.81 -28.72 -3.36
CA ILE A 265 -23.07 -27.81 -2.46
C ILE A 265 -21.57 -28.10 -2.52
N LYS A 266 -21.19 -29.38 -2.48
CA LYS A 266 -19.78 -29.80 -2.60
C LYS A 266 -19.19 -29.42 -3.96
N GLY A 267 -19.91 -29.68 -5.05
CA GLY A 267 -19.47 -29.29 -6.40
C GLY A 267 -19.31 -27.78 -6.55
N LEU A 268 -20.28 -27.00 -6.08
CA LEU A 268 -20.22 -25.54 -6.08
C LEU A 268 -19.07 -25.01 -5.23
N SER A 269 -18.84 -25.60 -4.04
CA SER A 269 -17.73 -25.20 -3.17
C SER A 269 -16.38 -25.45 -3.84
N ALA A 270 -16.18 -26.63 -4.42
CA ALA A 270 -14.95 -26.96 -5.14
C ALA A 270 -14.71 -26.04 -6.36
N ALA A 271 -15.76 -25.67 -7.10
CA ALA A 271 -15.65 -24.73 -8.22
C ALA A 271 -15.26 -23.32 -7.74
N ILE A 272 -15.84 -22.85 -6.63
CA ILE A 272 -15.50 -21.56 -6.01
C ILE A 272 -14.05 -21.57 -5.49
N ASP A 273 -13.62 -22.65 -4.84
CA ASP A 273 -12.24 -22.78 -4.33
C ASP A 273 -11.22 -22.77 -5.49
N MET A 274 -11.54 -23.45 -6.59
CA MET A 274 -10.73 -23.43 -7.80
C MET A 274 -10.68 -22.04 -8.45
N LEU A 275 -11.82 -21.35 -8.49
CA LEU A 275 -11.89 -19.97 -8.97
C LEU A 275 -11.06 -19.04 -8.09
N GLN A 276 -11.14 -19.16 -6.76
CA GLN A 276 -10.30 -18.40 -5.81
C GLN A 276 -8.82 -18.62 -6.08
N TYR A 277 -8.40 -19.88 -6.25
CA TYR A 277 -7.01 -20.22 -6.57
C TYR A 277 -6.53 -19.54 -7.87
N LYS A 278 -7.37 -19.52 -8.91
CA LYS A 278 -7.03 -18.87 -10.19
C LYS A 278 -7.06 -17.34 -10.11
N VAL A 279 -8.03 -16.76 -9.42
CA VAL A 279 -8.13 -15.31 -9.17
C VAL A 279 -6.94 -14.80 -8.36
N ASN A 280 -6.43 -15.57 -7.40
CA ASN A 280 -5.24 -15.24 -6.62
C ASN A 280 -3.96 -15.13 -7.47
N LYS A 281 -3.94 -15.71 -8.67
CA LYS A 281 -2.84 -15.56 -9.63
C LYS A 281 -2.94 -14.31 -10.48
N VAL A 282 -4.08 -13.61 -10.47
CA VAL A 282 -4.25 -12.37 -11.21
C VAL A 282 -3.47 -11.24 -10.52
N PRO A 283 -2.61 -10.50 -11.23
CA PRO A 283 -1.80 -9.43 -10.65
C PRO A 283 -2.61 -8.40 -9.87
N TRP A 284 -2.16 -8.09 -8.65
CA TRP A 284 -2.68 -7.01 -7.80
C TRP A 284 -1.77 -5.78 -7.78
N SER A 285 -0.57 -5.90 -8.34
CA SER A 285 0.45 -4.87 -8.31
C SER A 285 1.21 -4.79 -9.63
N LEU A 286 1.88 -3.66 -9.83
CA LEU A 286 2.59 -3.32 -11.07
C LEU A 286 3.70 -4.30 -11.44
N GLU A 287 4.44 -4.81 -10.45
CA GLU A 287 5.58 -5.72 -10.67
C GLU A 287 5.18 -7.02 -11.38
N ARG A 288 3.92 -7.43 -11.26
CA ARG A 288 3.38 -8.67 -11.84
C ARG A 288 2.70 -8.47 -13.19
N VAL A 289 2.62 -7.22 -13.67
CA VAL A 289 2.08 -6.92 -15.00
C VAL A 289 3.18 -7.14 -16.04
N PRO A 290 2.98 -7.98 -17.05
CA PRO A 290 4.00 -8.21 -18.06
C PRO A 290 4.29 -6.94 -18.85
N GLU A 291 5.57 -6.66 -19.10
CA GLU A 291 6.01 -5.48 -19.85
C GLU A 291 5.46 -5.48 -21.28
N LYS A 292 5.48 -6.66 -21.92
CA LYS A 292 4.87 -6.91 -23.22
C LYS A 292 3.69 -7.85 -23.06
N LEU A 293 2.55 -7.44 -23.60
CA LEU A 293 1.39 -8.30 -23.72
C LEU A 293 1.60 -9.24 -24.90
N THR A 294 1.08 -10.45 -24.79
CA THR A 294 0.96 -11.35 -25.94
C THR A 294 -0.03 -10.76 -26.96
N GLU A 295 0.10 -11.13 -28.24
CA GLU A 295 -0.80 -10.62 -29.30
C GLU A 295 -2.29 -10.86 -29.02
N TRP A 296 -2.61 -11.93 -28.29
CA TRP A 296 -4.00 -12.20 -27.90
C TRP A 296 -4.45 -11.26 -26.78
N GLU A 297 -3.59 -10.95 -25.80
CA GLU A 297 -3.88 -10.01 -24.71
C GLU A 297 -4.07 -8.59 -25.25
N GLU A 298 -3.24 -8.18 -26.20
CA GLU A 298 -3.40 -6.90 -26.88
C GLU A 298 -4.74 -6.80 -27.62
N ARG A 299 -5.10 -7.86 -28.37
CA ARG A 299 -6.40 -7.93 -29.07
C ARG A 299 -7.57 -7.94 -28.09
N ALA A 300 -7.45 -8.64 -26.97
CA ALA A 300 -8.48 -8.70 -25.93
C ALA A 300 -8.67 -7.34 -25.25
N MET A 301 -7.58 -6.62 -24.96
CA MET A 301 -7.65 -5.25 -24.42
C MET A 301 -8.32 -4.28 -25.40
N LYS A 302 -7.95 -4.32 -26.69
CA LYS A 302 -8.52 -3.41 -27.72
C LYS A 302 -10.02 -3.59 -27.94
N ARG A 303 -10.58 -4.78 -27.64
CA ARG A 303 -12.02 -5.05 -27.75
C ARG A 303 -12.83 -4.57 -26.55
N GLN A 304 -12.18 -4.14 -25.47
CA GLN A 304 -12.84 -3.77 -24.20
C GLN A 304 -12.91 -2.25 -23.96
N GLY A 305 -12.22 -1.45 -24.78
CA GLY A 305 -12.36 0.00 -24.81
C GLY A 305 -13.36 0.41 -25.88
#